data_AF-A0A959QTR5-F1
#
_entry.id   AF-A0A959QTR5-F1
#
_cell.length_a   1.000
_cell.length_b   1.000
_cell.length_c   1.000
_cell.angle_alpha   90.00
_cell.angle_beta   90.00
_cell.angle_gamma   90.00
#
_symmetry.space_group_name_H-M   'P 1'
#
loop_
_entity.id
_entity.type
_entity.pdbx_description
1 polymer ?
#
loop_
_entity_poly.entity_id
_entity_poly.type
_entity_poly.pdbx_seq_one_letter_code
_entity_poly.pdbx_strand_id
1 'polypeptide(L)'
;MNKYVLGLLPAIALSVMLYVLCSFSPATTTIPPAYTGEWYSDSAVLTVRVRAKGLKYSFVKGRVAIRVKITSDGIASGVIGDAKFTQATVVKNKGNEVITGITYKVKCGVLGKMFHDDPLESKPVELWLKPVKKNGVFVAEIRQKDGWDAFPMGECIATKKPIAQ
;
A
#
# COMPACT_ATOMS: atom_id res chain seq x y z
N MET A 1 -59.83 -39.41 -20.13
CA MET A 1 -59.68 -38.38 -19.08
C MET A 1 -58.31 -37.77 -19.17
N ASN A 2 -58.32 -36.44 -19.16
CA ASN A 2 -57.26 -35.44 -19.22
C ASN A 2 -55.85 -35.73 -18.67
N LYS A 3 -54.89 -35.18 -19.42
CA LYS A 3 -53.73 -34.34 -19.02
C LYS A 3 -52.51 -35.04 -18.40
N TYR A 4 -51.46 -35.17 -19.21
CA TYR A 4 -50.11 -34.82 -18.78
C TYR A 4 -49.54 -33.76 -19.72
N VAL A 5 -49.36 -32.58 -19.13
CA VAL A 5 -48.83 -31.37 -19.75
C VAL A 5 -47.31 -31.52 -19.85
N LEU A 6 -46.79 -31.36 -21.06
CA LEU A 6 -45.38 -31.22 -21.37
C LEU A 6 -44.84 -29.97 -20.63
N GLY A 7 -43.99 -30.18 -19.63
CA GLY A 7 -43.29 -29.10 -18.93
C GLY A 7 -42.15 -28.57 -19.79
N LEU A 8 -42.36 -27.40 -20.42
CA LEU A 8 -41.29 -26.61 -21.01
C LEU A 8 -40.30 -26.19 -19.91
N LEU A 9 -39.04 -26.60 -20.07
CA LEU A 9 -37.90 -26.04 -19.35
C LEU A 9 -37.77 -24.54 -19.68
N PRO A 10 -37.57 -23.64 -18.70
CA PRO A 10 -37.30 -22.25 -18.99
C PRO A 10 -35.82 -22.07 -19.36
N ALA A 11 -35.50 -22.23 -20.65
CA ALA A 11 -34.19 -21.95 -21.23
C ALA A 11 -33.94 -20.43 -21.43
N ILE A 12 -34.28 -19.60 -20.46
CA ILE A 12 -34.13 -18.12 -20.53
C ILE A 12 -33.52 -17.53 -19.24
N ALA A 13 -32.82 -18.33 -18.44
CA ALA A 13 -32.15 -17.85 -17.21
C ALA A 13 -30.62 -17.76 -17.32
N LEU A 14 -30.04 -17.96 -18.52
CA LEU A 14 -28.58 -18.03 -18.70
C LEU A 14 -27.97 -16.87 -19.51
N SER A 15 -28.75 -15.85 -19.90
CA SER A 15 -28.25 -14.78 -20.79
C SER A 15 -28.08 -13.41 -20.13
N VAL A 16 -28.53 -13.20 -18.88
CA VAL A 16 -28.47 -11.86 -18.23
C VAL A 16 -27.35 -11.76 -17.19
N MET A 17 -26.78 -12.89 -16.76
CA MET A 17 -25.74 -12.93 -15.72
C MET A 17 -24.30 -13.02 -16.29
N LEU A 18 -24.08 -12.60 -17.54
CA LEU A 18 -22.75 -12.51 -18.16
C LEU A 18 -22.33 -11.07 -18.50
N TYR A 19 -23.20 -10.08 -18.27
CA TYR A 19 -22.93 -8.66 -18.59
C TYR A 19 -22.47 -7.82 -17.38
N VAL A 20 -22.38 -8.40 -16.17
CA VAL A 20 -21.95 -7.67 -14.95
C VAL A 20 -20.51 -8.02 -14.55
N LEU A 21 -19.68 -8.48 -15.48
CA LEU A 21 -18.25 -8.76 -15.23
C LEU A 21 -17.30 -7.91 -16.08
N CYS A 22 -17.81 -7.10 -17.00
CA CYS A 22 -17.01 -6.19 -17.80
C CYS A 22 -17.30 -4.75 -17.39
N SER A 23 -16.26 -4.00 -17.03
CA SER A 23 -16.19 -2.51 -17.02
C SER A 23 -15.95 -1.82 -15.67
N PHE A 24 -15.28 -2.46 -14.72
CA PHE A 24 -14.45 -1.71 -13.77
C PHE A 24 -13.00 -2.19 -13.89
N SER A 25 -12.39 -2.01 -15.05
CA SER A 25 -10.92 -1.87 -15.08
C SER A 25 -10.64 -0.54 -14.39
N PRO A 26 -10.09 -0.53 -13.16
CA PRO A 26 -9.68 0.71 -12.54
C PRO A 26 -8.67 1.35 -13.49
N ALA A 27 -8.83 2.64 -13.80
CA ALA A 27 -7.86 3.36 -14.62
C ALA A 27 -6.46 3.13 -14.01
N THR A 28 -5.65 2.30 -14.66
CA THR A 28 -4.32 1.96 -14.17
C THR A 28 -3.48 3.21 -14.30
N THR A 29 -3.18 3.85 -13.17
CA THR A 29 -2.29 5.00 -13.15
C THR A 29 -0.89 4.49 -13.47
N THR A 30 -0.41 4.76 -14.69
CA THR A 30 0.95 4.42 -15.07
C THR A 30 1.94 5.14 -14.15
N ILE A 31 2.78 4.38 -13.46
CA ILE A 31 3.80 4.92 -12.56
C ILE A 31 5.06 5.27 -13.35
N PRO A 32 5.62 6.49 -13.20
CA PRO A 32 6.83 6.88 -13.91
C PRO A 32 8.00 5.94 -13.59
N PRO A 33 8.89 5.64 -14.58
CA PRO A 33 10.02 4.74 -14.40
C PRO A 33 10.96 5.11 -13.24
N ALA A 34 10.99 6.39 -12.87
CA ALA A 34 11.75 6.87 -11.72
C ALA A 34 11.34 6.22 -10.40
N TYR A 35 10.08 5.78 -10.24
CA TYR A 35 9.56 5.13 -9.04
C TYR A 35 9.51 3.60 -9.17
N THR A 36 9.57 3.05 -10.38
CA THR A 36 9.47 1.60 -10.60
C THR A 36 10.79 0.89 -10.30
N GLY A 37 10.69 -0.37 -9.89
CA GLY A 37 11.81 -1.23 -9.51
C GLY A 37 11.80 -1.64 -8.05
N GLU A 38 12.91 -2.19 -7.59
CA GLU A 38 13.12 -2.63 -6.21
C GLU A 38 14.00 -1.62 -5.46
N TRP A 39 13.47 -1.11 -4.36
CA TRP A 39 14.08 -0.11 -3.49
C TRP A 39 14.44 -0.75 -2.15
N TYR A 40 15.63 -0.40 -1.66
CA TYR A 40 16.20 -0.99 -0.47
C TYR A 40 16.78 0.05 0.49
N SER A 41 16.49 -0.12 1.77
CA SER A 41 17.13 0.58 2.88
C SER A 41 17.48 -0.44 3.97
N ASP A 42 18.76 -0.52 4.34
CA ASP A 42 19.24 -1.41 5.40
C ASP A 42 18.70 -1.04 6.79
N SER A 43 18.37 0.23 6.99
CA SER A 43 18.05 0.74 8.31
C SER A 43 17.26 2.06 8.25
N ALA A 44 16.00 2.00 8.70
CA ALA A 44 15.18 3.13 9.07
C ALA A 44 14.81 3.06 10.55
N VAL A 45 14.73 4.21 11.22
CA VAL A 45 14.21 4.31 12.60
C VAL A 45 12.74 4.65 12.51
N LEU A 46 11.89 3.80 13.07
CA LEU A 46 10.45 3.99 13.15
C LEU A 46 10.03 4.25 14.59
N THR A 47 9.00 5.07 14.76
CA THR A 47 8.30 5.36 16.00
C THR A 47 6.86 4.92 15.84
N VAL A 48 6.42 3.96 16.66
CA VAL A 48 5.02 3.53 16.76
C VAL A 48 4.35 4.32 17.86
N ARG A 49 3.17 4.90 17.57
CA ARG A 49 2.37 5.63 18.56
C ARG A 49 1.20 4.78 19.01
N VAL A 50 1.05 4.62 20.32
CA VAL A 50 -0.08 3.92 20.95
C VAL A 50 -0.94 4.94 21.67
N ARG A 51 -2.25 4.93 21.41
CA ARG A 51 -3.20 5.74 22.17
C ARG A 51 -3.58 5.00 23.44
N ALA A 52 -3.31 5.58 24.60
CA ALA A 52 -3.67 4.98 25.89
C ALA A 52 -5.12 5.32 26.27
N LYS A 53 -5.44 6.62 26.39
CA LYS A 53 -6.80 7.13 26.65
C LYS A 53 -6.89 8.61 26.28
N GLY A 54 -7.94 9.01 25.56
CA GLY A 54 -8.10 10.39 25.11
C GLY A 54 -6.94 10.84 24.20
N LEU A 55 -6.33 11.99 24.52
CA LEU A 55 -5.17 12.55 23.80
C LEU A 55 -3.81 12.10 24.36
N LYS A 56 -3.77 11.10 25.26
CA LYS A 56 -2.53 10.56 25.81
C LYS A 56 -1.97 9.48 24.90
N TYR A 57 -0.71 9.66 24.50
CA TYR A 57 0.01 8.75 23.63
C TYR A 57 1.31 8.27 24.28
N SER A 58 1.68 7.03 24.02
CA SER A 58 3.02 6.50 24.24
C SER A 58 3.69 6.22 22.89
N PHE A 59 5.02 6.22 22.88
CA PHE A 59 5.82 6.08 21.68
C PHE A 59 6.90 5.04 21.90
N VAL A 60 7.00 4.07 21.00
CA VAL A 60 8.03 3.04 21.03
C VAL A 60 8.81 3.10 19.73
N LYS A 61 10.15 3.07 19.81
CA LYS A 61 11.03 3.16 18.65
C LYS A 61 11.64 1.81 18.31
N GLY A 62 11.82 1.55 17.03
CA GLY A 62 12.50 0.38 16.50
C GLY A 62 13.33 0.73 15.28
N ARG A 63 14.32 -0.10 14.96
CA ARG A 63 15.12 0.00 13.73
C ARG A 63 14.77 -1.16 12.82
N VAL A 64 14.52 -0.88 11.54
CA VAL A 64 14.05 -1.88 10.58
C VAL A 64 14.73 -1.72 9.22
N ALA A 65 14.93 -2.82 8.52
CA ALA A 65 15.21 -2.78 7.08
C ALA A 65 13.90 -2.61 6.30
N ILE A 66 13.94 -1.95 5.14
CA ILE A 66 12.77 -1.72 4.30
C ILE A 66 13.09 -2.12 2.86
N ARG A 67 12.21 -2.93 2.27
CA ARG A 67 12.27 -3.36 0.86
C ARG A 67 10.94 -3.05 0.20
N VAL A 68 10.94 -2.35 -0.92
CA VAL A 68 9.72 -2.01 -1.66
C VAL A 68 9.93 -2.26 -3.14
N LYS A 69 9.05 -3.05 -3.75
CA LYS A 69 8.95 -3.23 -5.19
C LYS A 69 7.74 -2.48 -5.69
N ILE A 70 7.93 -1.61 -6.68
CA ILE A 70 6.85 -0.89 -7.37
C ILE A 70 6.89 -1.25 -8.86
N THR A 71 5.76 -1.71 -9.39
CA THR A 71 5.58 -2.05 -10.80
C THR A 71 5.00 -0.86 -11.57
N SER A 72 5.11 -0.89 -12.91
CA SER A 72 4.67 0.19 -13.79
C SER A 72 3.14 0.39 -13.82
N ASP A 73 2.39 -0.66 -13.50
CA ASP A 73 0.92 -0.67 -13.38
C ASP A 73 0.43 -0.18 -12.00
N GLY A 74 1.33 0.29 -11.12
CA GLY A 74 0.94 0.88 -9.85
C GLY A 74 0.64 -0.12 -8.75
N ILE A 75 1.13 -1.35 -8.87
CA ILE A 75 1.14 -2.34 -7.80
C ILE A 75 2.46 -2.25 -7.03
N ALA A 76 2.36 -2.44 -5.72
CA ALA A 76 3.50 -2.45 -4.82
C ALA A 76 3.47 -3.67 -3.90
N SER A 77 4.65 -4.16 -3.55
CA SER A 77 4.85 -5.23 -2.57
C SER A 77 6.14 -4.98 -1.82
N GLY A 78 6.30 -5.55 -0.63
CA GLY A 78 7.48 -5.27 0.15
C GLY A 78 7.45 -5.77 1.57
N VAL A 79 8.47 -5.35 2.31
CA VAL A 79 8.72 -5.69 3.70
C VAL A 79 9.14 -4.42 4.45
N ILE A 80 8.58 -4.21 5.64
CA ILE A 80 8.99 -3.17 6.59
C ILE A 80 9.33 -3.88 7.90
N GLY A 81 10.63 -4.10 8.13
CA GLY A 81 11.14 -4.95 9.21
C GLY A 81 10.58 -6.37 9.13
N ASP A 82 9.77 -6.75 10.11
CA ASP A 82 9.16 -8.08 10.17
C ASP A 82 7.81 -8.17 9.42
N ALA A 83 7.20 -7.04 9.06
CA ALA A 83 5.89 -6.99 8.41
C ALA A 83 6.00 -7.02 6.87
N LYS A 84 5.08 -7.74 6.21
CA LYS A 84 5.01 -7.87 4.75
C LYS A 84 3.72 -7.29 4.20
N PHE A 85 3.76 -6.68 3.02
CA PHE A 85 2.59 -6.33 2.22
C PHE A 85 2.71 -6.83 0.79
N THR A 86 1.58 -7.18 0.20
CA THR A 86 1.43 -7.63 -1.18
C THR A 86 0.26 -6.93 -1.82
N GLN A 87 0.29 -6.72 -3.13
CA GLN A 87 -0.83 -6.14 -3.89
C GLN A 87 -1.27 -4.75 -3.36
N ALA A 88 -0.34 -3.96 -2.81
CA ALA A 88 -0.61 -2.60 -2.38
C ALA A 88 -0.77 -1.68 -3.59
N THR A 89 -1.70 -0.74 -3.53
CA THR A 89 -1.93 0.21 -4.63
C THR A 89 -1.11 1.47 -4.44
N VAL A 90 -0.44 1.91 -5.50
CA VAL A 90 0.19 3.23 -5.60
C VAL A 90 -0.83 4.23 -6.15
N VAL A 91 -1.07 5.30 -5.41
CA VAL A 91 -2.00 6.38 -5.82
C VAL A 91 -1.28 7.72 -5.85
N LYS A 92 -1.58 8.56 -6.84
CA LYS A 92 -1.08 9.95 -6.86
C LYS A 92 -1.62 10.70 -5.65
N ASN A 93 -0.75 11.44 -4.97
CA ASN A 93 -1.18 12.34 -3.90
C ASN A 93 -2.03 13.47 -4.50
N LYS A 94 -3.23 13.68 -3.96
CA LYS A 94 -4.15 14.75 -4.43
C LYS A 94 -3.75 16.14 -3.91
N GLY A 95 -2.89 16.22 -2.90
CA GLY A 95 -2.38 17.48 -2.39
C GLY A 95 -1.35 18.11 -3.35
N ASN A 96 -1.11 19.41 -3.20
CA ASN A 96 -0.06 20.10 -3.95
C ASN A 96 1.31 19.54 -3.54
N GLU A 97 2.03 18.97 -4.49
CA GLU A 97 3.35 18.36 -4.27
C GLU A 97 4.39 19.37 -3.76
N VAL A 98 4.32 20.63 -4.21
CA VAL A 98 5.22 21.70 -3.76
C VAL A 98 5.03 22.01 -2.27
N ILE A 99 3.79 21.89 -1.77
CA ILE A 99 3.44 22.17 -0.37
C ILE A 99 3.69 20.94 0.50
N THR A 100 3.26 19.76 0.02
CA THR A 100 3.30 18.53 0.82
C THR A 100 4.63 17.81 0.75
N GLY A 101 5.41 18.03 -0.32
CA GLY A 101 6.61 17.24 -0.63
C GLY A 101 6.31 15.79 -1.04
N ILE A 102 5.04 15.40 -1.23
CA ILE A 102 4.62 14.03 -1.49
C ILE A 102 4.00 13.91 -2.88
N THR A 103 4.55 13.02 -3.69
CA THR A 103 4.11 12.72 -5.06
C THR A 103 3.09 11.58 -5.07
N TYR A 104 3.38 10.48 -4.39
CA TYR A 104 2.56 9.26 -4.40
C TYR A 104 2.35 8.71 -2.99
N LYS A 105 1.33 7.88 -2.82
CA LYS A 105 1.09 7.10 -1.60
C LYS A 105 0.96 5.62 -1.96
N VAL A 106 1.64 4.76 -1.22
CA VAL A 106 1.47 3.31 -1.28
C VAL A 106 0.58 2.90 -0.11
N LYS A 107 -0.58 2.31 -0.40
CA LYS A 107 -1.49 1.81 0.63
C LYS A 107 -1.11 0.37 0.99
N CYS A 108 -0.25 0.20 1.98
CA CYS A 108 0.26 -1.12 2.38
C CYS A 108 -0.79 -2.03 3.04
N GLY A 109 -1.94 -1.47 3.42
CA GLY A 109 -2.99 -2.18 4.13
C GLY A 109 -2.72 -2.24 5.63
N VAL A 110 -3.22 -3.29 6.28
CA VAL A 110 -2.97 -3.54 7.70
C VAL A 110 -1.74 -4.43 7.84
N LEU A 111 -0.73 -3.91 8.52
CA LEU A 111 0.51 -4.61 8.80
C LEU A 111 0.58 -5.07 10.24
N GLY A 112 1.27 -6.17 10.49
CA GLY A 112 1.60 -6.64 11.84
C GLY A 112 2.72 -5.83 12.50
N LYS A 113 3.35 -6.42 13.51
CA LYS A 113 4.56 -5.86 14.13
C LYS A 113 5.66 -5.66 13.10
N MET A 114 6.28 -4.49 13.11
CA MET A 114 7.40 -4.18 12.21
C MET A 114 8.77 -4.45 12.86
N PHE A 115 8.82 -4.61 14.17
CA PHE A 115 10.03 -4.96 14.93
C PHE A 115 9.63 -5.65 16.25
N HIS A 116 10.59 -6.28 16.92
CA HIS A 116 10.38 -7.10 18.12
C HIS A 116 9.48 -6.44 19.19
N ASP A 117 9.81 -5.21 19.60
CA ASP A 117 9.09 -4.46 20.65
C ASP A 117 7.97 -3.57 20.10
N ASP A 118 7.51 -3.80 18.87
CA ASP A 118 6.39 -3.04 18.32
C ASP A 118 5.12 -3.31 19.18
N PRO A 119 4.54 -2.29 19.83
CA PRO A 119 3.46 -2.49 20.80
C PRO A 119 2.09 -2.77 20.17
N LEU A 120 1.94 -2.68 18.84
CA LEU A 120 0.67 -2.93 18.17
C LEU A 120 0.76 -4.20 17.32
N GLU A 121 -0.10 -5.18 17.61
CA GLU A 121 -0.21 -6.43 16.85
C GLU A 121 -0.62 -6.21 15.39
N SER A 122 -1.39 -5.14 15.11
CA SER A 122 -1.70 -4.74 13.75
C SER A 122 -1.98 -3.23 13.67
N LYS A 123 -1.67 -2.61 12.52
CA LYS A 123 -2.01 -1.22 12.22
C LYS A 123 -2.09 -0.94 10.72
N PRO A 124 -2.96 -0.01 10.28
CA PRO A 124 -2.93 0.49 8.92
C PRO A 124 -1.65 1.30 8.65
N VAL A 125 -0.94 0.98 7.56
CA VAL A 125 0.31 1.65 7.17
C VAL A 125 0.22 2.17 5.75
N GLU A 126 0.76 3.37 5.52
CA GLU A 126 0.98 3.93 4.19
C GLU A 126 2.45 4.38 4.04
N LEU A 127 2.98 4.29 2.81
CA LEU A 127 4.24 4.94 2.44
C LEU A 127 3.92 6.20 1.64
N TRP A 128 4.42 7.35 2.07
CA TRP A 128 4.22 8.63 1.39
C TRP A 128 5.51 8.99 0.67
N LEU A 129 5.49 8.85 -0.66
CA LEU A 129 6.67 8.90 -1.52
C LEU A 129 6.97 10.34 -1.93
N LYS A 130 8.18 10.82 -1.64
CA LYS A 130 8.70 12.11 -2.10
C LYS A 130 9.18 12.01 -3.56
N PRO A 131 9.35 13.14 -4.27
CA PRO A 131 10.05 13.19 -5.56
C PRO A 131 11.37 12.41 -5.53
N VAL A 132 11.50 11.41 -6.41
CA VAL A 132 12.76 10.68 -6.58
C VAL A 132 13.86 11.65 -7.02
N LYS A 133 14.97 11.66 -6.31
CA LYS A 133 16.10 12.56 -6.58
C LYS A 133 16.86 12.11 -7.83
N LYS A 134 17.52 13.06 -8.51
CA LYS A 134 18.31 12.80 -9.73
C LYS A 134 19.41 11.73 -9.54
N ASN A 135 19.93 11.59 -8.33
CA ASN A 135 20.94 10.58 -7.98
C ASN A 135 20.34 9.19 -7.68
N GLY A 136 19.06 8.95 -8.01
CA GLY A 136 18.41 7.66 -7.80
C GLY A 136 18.10 7.37 -6.33
N VAL A 137 17.96 8.40 -5.49
CA VAL A 137 17.53 8.24 -4.09
C VAL A 137 16.01 8.36 -3.99
N PHE A 138 15.42 7.33 -3.41
CA PHE A 138 14.01 7.25 -3.05
C PHE A 138 13.84 7.60 -1.58
N VAL A 139 12.92 8.52 -1.29
CA VAL A 139 12.58 8.88 0.08
C VAL A 139 11.10 8.64 0.30
N ALA A 140 10.76 7.90 1.34
CA ALA A 140 9.38 7.63 1.73
C ALA A 140 9.18 7.89 3.22
N GLU A 141 8.11 8.60 3.58
CA GLU A 141 7.65 8.68 4.95
C GLU A 141 6.77 7.46 5.23
N ILE A 142 7.06 6.75 6.32
CA ILE A 142 6.21 5.67 6.81
C ILE A 142 5.18 6.31 7.73
N ARG A 143 3.90 6.11 7.47
CA ARG A 143 2.83 6.68 8.28
C ARG A 143 1.86 5.62 8.79
N GLN A 144 1.53 5.71 10.08
CA GLN A 144 0.45 4.95 10.70
C GLN A 144 -0.85 5.72 10.49
N LYS A 145 -1.85 5.07 9.90
CA LYS A 145 -3.14 5.69 9.64
C LYS A 145 -4.16 5.31 10.72
N ASP A 146 -4.80 6.33 11.29
CA ASP A 146 -5.87 6.21 12.28
C ASP A 146 -7.01 7.18 11.89
N GLY A 147 -7.95 6.69 11.09
CA GLY A 147 -9.00 7.51 10.48
C GLY A 147 -8.43 8.58 9.53
N TRP A 148 -8.64 9.85 9.88
CA TRP A 148 -8.12 11.01 9.14
C TRP A 148 -6.69 11.41 9.54
N ASP A 149 -6.20 10.90 10.67
CA ASP A 149 -4.84 11.16 11.15
C ASP A 149 -3.86 10.17 10.50
N ALA A 150 -2.72 10.69 10.05
CA ALA A 150 -1.63 9.93 9.46
C ALA A 150 -0.34 10.29 10.19
N PHE A 151 -0.11 9.60 11.31
CA PHE A 151 1.03 9.84 12.19
C PHE A 151 2.34 9.44 11.50
N PRO A 152 3.32 10.37 11.38
CA PRO A 152 4.62 10.04 10.79
C PRO A 152 5.41 9.15 11.76
N MET A 153 5.70 7.94 11.32
CA MET A 153 6.47 6.97 12.10
C MET A 153 7.97 7.18 11.92
N GLY A 154 8.38 7.58 10.72
CA GLY A 154 9.78 7.77 10.36
C GLY A 154 9.94 7.95 8.85
N GLU A 155 11.19 8.04 8.42
CA GLU A 155 11.55 8.18 7.01
C GLU A 155 12.48 7.03 6.59
N CYS A 156 12.27 6.54 5.38
CA CYS A 156 13.12 5.60 4.70
C CYS A 156 13.86 6.33 3.58
N ILE A 157 15.18 6.24 3.59
CA ILE A 157 16.04 6.64 2.46
C ILE A 157 16.51 5.34 1.81
N ALA A 158 16.07 5.09 0.59
CA ALA A 158 16.33 3.87 -0.15
C ALA A 158 17.03 4.15 -1.48
N THR A 159 17.76 3.16 -1.95
CA THR A 159 18.39 3.13 -3.28
C THR A 159 17.88 1.94 -4.07
N LYS A 160 17.99 1.98 -5.40
CA LYS A 160 17.66 0.80 -6.21
C LYS A 160 18.61 -0.33 -5.85
N LYS A 161 18.07 -1.55 -5.74
CA LYS A 161 18.89 -2.74 -5.61
C LYS A 161 19.89 -2.79 -6.78
N PRO A 162 21.21 -2.90 -6.52
CA PRO A 162 22.17 -3.13 -7.58
C PRO A 162 21.76 -4.39 -8.35
N ILE A 163 21.71 -4.31 -9.67
CA ILE A 163 21.62 -5.50 -10.51
C ILE A 163 22.92 -6.25 -10.23
N ALA A 164 22.85 -7.44 -9.63
CA ALA A 164 24.02 -8.30 -9.51
C ALA A 164 24.49 -8.57 -10.95
N GLN A 165 25.69 -8.11 -11.27
CA GLN A 165 26.35 -8.37 -12.55
C GLN A 165 26.77 -9.83 -12.65
#